data_AF-A0A2R6ATX5-F1
#
_entry.id   AF-A0A2R6ATX5-F1
#
_cell.length_a   1.000
_cell.length_b   1.000
_cell.length_c   1.000
_cell.angle_alpha   90.00
_cell.angle_beta   90.00
_cell.angle_gamma   90.00
#
_symmetry.space_group_name_H-M   'P 1'
#
loop_
_entity.id
_entity.type
_entity.pdbx_description
1 polymer ?
#
loop_
_entity_poly.entity_id
_entity_poly.type
_entity_poly.pdbx_seq_one_letter_code
_entity_poly.pdbx_strand_id
1 'polypeptide(L)'
;MSWTNTLYHPVRFASRPAKQNTQKKDLKTLLEQEILECEIKDSLCRTCPRCTLFGAVVTEREAKIWSRWNIKHRIEYSSAFSLESYDLVTENMTFNAVTESTQLTGQALGTTENIAPLVNFPSIVSINSPTWEELILVIKNLIKTKSYGAEGRTKGDTVNYITGIVFANEEVLTPLEYLLELSQSSLQNVCETTYQIEEKYADLAAFKDAIRLLTPQEVEEFTNYASGLQLTAEFVAKAFTDSLRFAGQVDERARQTST
;
A
#
# COMPACT_ATOMS: atom_id res chain seq x y z
N MET A 1 5.07 -29.82 30.73
CA MET A 1 5.97 -28.76 30.22
C MET A 1 5.22 -28.02 29.13
N SER A 2 4.49 -26.97 29.49
CA SER A 2 3.59 -26.25 28.59
C SER A 2 4.24 -24.97 28.11
N TRP A 3 4.40 -24.85 26.79
CA TRP A 3 4.72 -23.63 26.09
C TRP A 3 3.43 -22.88 25.81
N THR A 4 3.19 -21.74 26.46
CA THR A 4 2.25 -20.71 25.97
C THR A 4 2.69 -19.32 26.44
N ASN A 5 2.48 -18.34 25.57
CA ASN A 5 2.55 -16.89 25.76
C ASN A 5 3.92 -16.20 25.77
N THR A 6 4.36 -15.81 24.57
CA THR A 6 5.16 -14.59 24.38
C THR A 6 4.73 -13.86 23.11
N LEU A 7 3.61 -13.12 23.16
CA LEU A 7 3.21 -12.16 22.13
C LEU A 7 2.62 -10.91 22.80
N TYR A 8 2.96 -9.74 22.24
CA TYR A 8 2.57 -8.38 22.63
C TYR A 8 3.28 -7.74 23.84
N HIS A 9 4.43 -7.12 23.55
CA HIS A 9 4.90 -5.96 24.33
C HIS A 9 4.42 -4.67 23.65
N PRO A 10 3.44 -3.93 24.20
CA PRO A 10 3.16 -2.58 23.75
C PRO A 10 4.36 -1.67 24.09
N VAL A 11 4.78 -0.86 23.12
CA VAL A 11 5.79 0.17 23.28
C VAL A 11 5.35 1.13 24.39
N ARG A 12 5.89 0.98 25.59
CA ARG A 12 5.66 1.92 26.69
C ARG A 12 6.56 3.13 26.50
N PHE A 13 5.96 4.27 26.16
CA PHE A 13 6.61 5.57 26.26
C PHE A 13 6.96 5.85 27.73
N ALA A 14 8.24 5.71 28.09
CA ALA A 14 8.71 6.02 29.43
C ALA A 14 8.56 7.53 29.70
N SER A 15 7.81 7.89 30.74
CA SER A 15 7.73 9.27 31.22
C SER A 15 8.06 9.35 32.71
N ARG A 16 9.04 10.19 33.05
CA ARG A 16 9.30 10.67 34.42
C ARG A 16 8.14 11.58 34.87
N PRO A 17 7.77 11.64 36.16
CA PRO A 17 6.54 12.30 36.57
C PRO A 17 6.77 13.81 36.73
N ALA A 18 6.16 14.59 35.84
CA ALA A 18 5.73 15.95 36.16
C ALA A 18 4.20 15.93 36.18
N LYS A 19 3.58 16.53 37.20
CA LYS A 19 2.12 16.63 37.34
C LYS A 19 1.53 17.32 36.10
N GLN A 20 1.08 16.53 35.13
CA GLN A 20 0.38 17.03 33.94
C GLN A 20 -1.13 16.91 34.11
N ASN A 21 -1.79 18.00 33.71
CA ASN A 21 -3.21 18.33 33.79
C ASN A 21 -4.14 17.16 33.37
N THR A 22 -5.12 16.81 34.19
CA THR A 22 -6.02 15.65 34.03
C THR A 22 -6.78 15.63 32.69
N GLN A 23 -7.15 16.78 32.13
CA GLN A 23 -7.81 16.87 30.81
C GLN A 23 -6.91 16.47 29.63
N LYS A 24 -5.61 16.78 29.66
CA LYS A 24 -4.67 16.40 28.57
C LYS A 24 -4.43 14.88 28.54
N LYS A 25 -4.50 14.24 29.71
CA LYS A 25 -4.36 12.79 29.84
C LYS A 25 -5.55 12.06 29.19
N ASP A 26 -6.74 12.64 29.29
CA ASP A 26 -7.97 12.09 28.73
C ASP A 26 -7.98 12.13 27.19
N LEU A 27 -7.63 13.28 26.59
CA LEU A 27 -7.58 13.43 25.13
C LEU A 27 -6.57 12.50 24.46
N LYS A 28 -5.39 12.33 25.07
CA LYS A 28 -4.36 11.42 24.56
C LYS A 28 -4.87 9.97 24.55
N THR A 29 -5.52 9.54 25.63
CA THR A 29 -6.07 8.18 25.75
C THR A 29 -7.20 7.94 24.74
N LEU A 30 -8.07 8.92 24.51
CA LEU A 30 -9.12 8.82 23.49
C LEU A 30 -8.53 8.69 22.08
N LEU A 31 -7.47 9.43 21.78
CA LEU A 31 -6.81 9.39 20.47
C LEU A 31 -6.12 8.05 20.22
N GLU A 32 -5.42 7.53 21.24
CA GLU A 32 -4.82 6.20 21.19
C GLU A 32 -5.90 5.13 20.95
N GLN A 33 -7.06 5.23 21.60
CA GLN A 33 -8.18 4.32 21.36
C GLN A 33 -8.73 4.42 19.93
N GLU A 34 -8.96 5.63 19.40
CA GLU A 34 -9.43 5.79 18.01
C GLU A 34 -8.47 5.16 16.99
N ILE A 35 -7.15 5.31 17.22
CA ILE A 35 -6.13 4.71 16.36
C ILE A 35 -6.15 3.17 16.45
N LEU A 36 -6.26 2.62 17.66
CA LEU A 36 -6.28 1.17 17.89
C LEU A 36 -7.56 0.51 17.38
N GLU A 37 -8.68 1.22 17.40
CA GLU A 37 -9.96 0.80 16.83
C GLU A 37 -10.02 0.98 15.30
N CYS A 38 -8.92 1.38 14.65
CA CYS A 38 -8.94 1.72 13.23
C CYS A 38 -9.07 0.50 12.32
N GLU A 39 -10.14 0.41 11.53
CA GLU A 39 -10.44 -0.70 10.60
C GLU A 39 -10.79 -0.20 9.20
N ILE A 40 -10.39 -0.94 8.17
CA ILE A 40 -10.49 -0.53 6.76
C ILE A 40 -11.93 -0.24 6.33
N LYS A 41 -12.89 -1.07 6.77
CA LYS A 41 -14.27 -0.99 6.30
C LYS A 41 -15.15 -0.10 7.18
N ASP A 42 -15.05 -0.27 8.49
CA ASP A 42 -16.09 0.21 9.41
C ASP A 42 -15.62 1.36 10.33
N SER A 43 -14.29 1.56 10.50
CA SER A 43 -13.76 2.40 11.58
C SER A 43 -12.48 3.15 11.16
N LEU A 44 -12.57 4.11 10.25
CA LEU A 44 -11.39 4.86 9.79
C LEU A 44 -11.06 6.02 10.74
N CYS A 45 -9.92 5.93 11.45
CA CYS A 45 -9.52 6.91 12.48
C CYS A 45 -9.01 8.26 11.93
N ARG A 46 -8.71 8.35 10.63
CA ARG A 46 -8.21 9.57 9.94
C ARG A 46 -6.88 10.15 10.44
N THR A 47 -6.20 9.44 11.34
CA THR A 47 -5.00 9.94 12.05
C THR A 47 -3.81 9.01 11.99
N CYS A 48 -4.02 7.72 11.67
CA CYS A 48 -2.93 6.78 11.50
C CYS A 48 -2.32 6.89 10.09
N PRO A 49 -1.05 6.45 9.90
CA PRO A 49 -0.37 6.49 8.60
C PRO A 49 -1.15 5.82 7.47
N ARG A 50 -1.95 4.80 7.77
CA ARG A 50 -2.83 4.16 6.78
C ARG A 50 -3.88 5.13 6.26
N CYS A 51 -4.63 5.79 7.13
CA CYS A 51 -5.70 6.69 6.71
C CYS A 51 -5.17 7.94 6.00
N THR A 52 -4.04 8.49 6.47
CA THR A 52 -3.46 9.70 5.87
C THR A 52 -2.82 9.47 4.51
N LEU A 53 -2.45 8.22 4.21
CA LEU A 53 -1.84 7.83 2.94
C LEU A 53 -2.87 7.22 1.98
N PHE A 54 -3.61 6.20 2.42
CA PHE A 54 -4.57 5.44 1.61
C PHE A 54 -5.97 6.08 1.56
N GLY A 55 -6.16 7.21 2.24
CA GLY A 55 -7.43 7.90 2.30
C GLY A 55 -8.37 7.37 3.39
N ALA A 56 -9.40 8.15 3.67
CA ALA A 56 -10.42 7.82 4.65
C ALA A 56 -11.72 8.55 4.37
N VAL A 57 -12.82 7.79 4.26
CA VAL A 57 -14.16 8.34 4.04
C VAL A 57 -15.02 8.00 5.25
N VAL A 58 -15.68 9.00 5.83
CA VAL A 58 -16.57 8.85 6.98
C VAL A 58 -17.96 9.37 6.60
N THR A 59 -18.95 8.48 6.59
CA THR A 59 -20.32 8.78 6.15
C THR A 59 -21.29 9.06 7.30
N GLU A 60 -21.16 8.36 8.42
CA GLU A 60 -22.17 8.40 9.51
C GLU A 60 -21.58 8.47 10.92
N ARG A 61 -20.31 8.08 11.12
CA ARG A 61 -19.70 8.09 12.46
C ARG A 61 -19.26 9.50 12.85
N GLU A 62 -19.81 10.02 13.95
CA GLU A 62 -19.18 11.11 14.69
C GLU A 62 -17.90 10.58 15.35
N ALA A 63 -16.73 11.10 14.96
CA ALA A 63 -15.51 10.80 15.70
C ALA A 63 -15.55 11.50 17.06
N LYS A 64 -14.92 10.87 18.06
CA LYS A 64 -14.91 11.38 19.43
C LYS A 64 -14.10 12.68 19.54
N ILE A 65 -13.14 12.88 18.63
CA ILE A 65 -12.14 13.96 18.69
C ILE A 65 -12.20 14.90 17.48
N TRP A 66 -12.56 14.38 16.32
CA TRP A 66 -12.40 15.08 15.04
C TRP A 66 -13.74 15.52 14.46
N SER A 67 -13.76 16.69 13.83
CA SER A 67 -14.89 17.13 13.01
C SER A 67 -15.10 16.19 11.81
N ARG A 68 -16.24 16.31 11.11
CA ARG A 68 -16.55 15.44 9.98
C ARG A 68 -15.84 15.92 8.71
N TRP A 69 -14.87 15.13 8.23
CA TRP A 69 -14.10 15.39 7.00
C TRP A 69 -13.51 14.09 6.47
N ASN A 70 -13.20 14.09 5.17
CA ASN A 70 -12.65 12.96 4.44
C ASN A 70 -11.21 13.25 3.98
N ILE A 71 -10.43 12.20 3.75
CA ILE A 71 -9.08 12.26 3.20
C ILE A 71 -9.12 11.61 1.82
N LYS A 72 -8.79 12.38 0.78
CA LYS A 72 -8.43 11.80 -0.53
C LYS A 72 -7.09 11.07 -0.36
N HIS A 73 -7.00 9.87 -0.90
CA HIS A 73 -5.76 9.11 -0.91
C HIS A 73 -4.62 9.89 -1.61
N ARG A 74 -3.40 9.67 -1.12
CA ARG A 74 -2.15 10.19 -1.68
C ARG A 74 -1.31 9.08 -2.32
N ILE A 75 -1.79 7.83 -2.29
CA ILE A 75 -1.19 6.71 -3.00
C ILE A 75 -2.19 6.20 -4.02
N GLU A 76 -1.77 6.15 -5.28
CA GLU A 76 -2.58 5.76 -6.43
C GLU A 76 -2.05 4.43 -6.98
N TYR A 77 -2.97 3.48 -7.17
CA TYR A 77 -2.71 2.23 -7.87
C TYR A 77 -3.53 2.26 -9.16
N SER A 78 -2.88 2.17 -10.31
CA SER A 78 -3.63 2.00 -11.56
C SER A 78 -3.90 0.52 -11.84
N SER A 79 -4.59 0.27 -12.95
CA SER A 79 -4.79 -1.09 -13.45
C SER A 79 -3.44 -1.71 -13.82
N ALA A 80 -3.21 -2.96 -13.39
CA ALA A 80 -2.08 -3.78 -13.80
C ALA A 80 -2.58 -4.80 -14.82
N PHE A 81 -2.07 -4.71 -16.04
CA PHE A 81 -2.43 -5.60 -17.14
C PHE A 81 -1.38 -6.71 -17.28
N SER A 82 -1.78 -7.87 -17.78
CA SER A 82 -0.82 -8.95 -18.05
C SER A 82 0.10 -8.56 -19.21
N LEU A 83 1.39 -8.84 -19.06
CA LEU A 83 2.36 -8.70 -20.13
C LEU A 83 2.12 -9.76 -21.22
N GLU A 84 1.76 -10.96 -20.79
CA GLU A 84 1.40 -12.07 -21.66
C GLU A 84 -0.03 -11.93 -22.20
N SER A 85 -0.27 -12.47 -23.40
CA SER A 85 -1.59 -12.43 -24.05
C SER A 85 -2.61 -13.32 -23.34
N TYR A 86 -3.87 -12.87 -23.31
CA TYR A 86 -5.01 -13.55 -22.67
C TYR A 86 -5.09 -15.06 -22.95
N ASP A 87 -4.94 -15.46 -24.22
CA ASP A 87 -5.08 -16.85 -24.66
C ASP A 87 -3.99 -17.79 -24.09
N LEU A 88 -2.87 -17.23 -23.63
CA LEU A 88 -1.76 -17.99 -23.04
C LEU A 88 -1.83 -18.07 -21.52
N VAL A 89 -2.69 -17.26 -20.89
CA VAL A 89 -2.70 -17.07 -19.42
C VAL A 89 -3.96 -17.54 -18.73
N THR A 90 -4.99 -17.94 -19.49
CA THR A 90 -6.28 -18.34 -18.90
C THR A 90 -6.38 -19.85 -18.79
N GLU A 91 -6.58 -20.35 -17.56
CA GLU A 91 -6.85 -21.75 -17.26
C GLU A 91 -8.24 -21.92 -16.66
N ASN A 92 -9.06 -22.78 -17.27
CA ASN A 92 -10.36 -23.15 -16.74
C ASN A 92 -10.19 -24.29 -15.72
N MET A 93 -10.43 -24.02 -14.43
CA MET A 93 -10.55 -25.08 -13.42
C MET A 93 -12.01 -25.45 -13.22
N THR A 94 -12.34 -26.73 -13.41
CA THR A 94 -13.66 -27.30 -13.13
C THR A 94 -13.71 -27.85 -11.71
N PHE A 95 -14.68 -27.42 -10.90
CA PHE A 95 -14.95 -28.02 -9.60
C PHE A 95 -15.80 -29.28 -9.77
N ASN A 96 -15.17 -30.45 -9.66
CA ASN A 96 -15.89 -31.72 -9.64
C ASN A 96 -16.25 -32.08 -8.19
N ALA A 97 -17.54 -32.25 -7.88
CA ALA A 97 -17.93 -32.84 -6.61
C ALA A 97 -17.99 -34.37 -6.73
N VAL A 98 -17.50 -35.03 -5.69
CA VAL A 98 -17.66 -36.46 -5.49
C VAL A 98 -18.90 -36.67 -4.61
N THR A 99 -19.82 -37.53 -5.04
CA THR A 99 -21.01 -37.84 -4.22
C THR A 99 -20.59 -38.86 -3.14
N GLU A 100 -20.78 -38.55 -1.85
CA GLU A 100 -20.32 -39.41 -0.73
C GLU A 100 -20.81 -40.87 -0.82
N SER A 101 -22.02 -41.07 -1.34
CA SER A 101 -22.68 -42.39 -1.43
C SER A 101 -22.13 -43.30 -2.53
N THR A 102 -21.59 -42.74 -3.61
CA THR A 102 -21.10 -43.52 -4.77
C THR A 102 -19.62 -43.37 -5.01
N GLN A 103 -18.98 -42.38 -4.37
CA GLN A 103 -17.59 -41.97 -4.63
C GLN A 103 -17.32 -41.64 -6.11
N LEU A 104 -18.38 -41.37 -6.89
CA LEU A 104 -18.27 -40.98 -8.29
C LEU A 104 -18.28 -39.45 -8.41
N THR A 105 -17.39 -38.93 -9.26
CA THR A 105 -17.43 -37.54 -9.73
C THR A 105 -18.62 -37.37 -10.68
N GLY A 106 -19.56 -36.50 -10.33
CA GLY A 106 -20.70 -36.14 -11.19
C GLY A 106 -20.37 -35.04 -12.21
N GLN A 107 -21.40 -34.32 -12.66
CA GLN A 107 -21.28 -33.12 -13.51
C GLN A 107 -20.53 -32.00 -12.75
N ALA A 108 -19.70 -31.20 -13.43
CA ALA A 108 -18.97 -30.10 -12.81
C ALA A 108 -19.92 -29.08 -12.16
N LEU A 109 -19.70 -28.72 -10.88
CA LEU A 109 -20.52 -27.74 -10.15
C LEU A 109 -20.30 -26.30 -10.63
N GLY A 110 -19.20 -26.04 -11.32
CA GLY A 110 -18.85 -24.73 -11.85
C GLY A 110 -17.45 -24.71 -12.45
N THR A 111 -17.18 -23.67 -13.24
CA THR A 111 -15.86 -23.35 -13.79
C THR A 111 -15.38 -22.03 -13.21
N THR A 112 -14.14 -21.97 -12.76
CA THR A 112 -13.47 -20.69 -12.55
C THR A 112 -12.40 -20.50 -13.62
N GLU A 113 -12.38 -19.32 -14.23
CA GLU A 113 -11.24 -18.84 -15.00
C GLU A 113 -10.18 -18.38 -14.02
N ASN A 114 -9.00 -18.98 -14.11
CA ASN A 114 -7.84 -18.63 -13.30
C ASN A 114 -6.74 -18.13 -14.20
N ILE A 115 -5.92 -17.24 -13.66
CA ILE A 115 -4.68 -16.84 -14.30
C ILE A 115 -3.63 -17.91 -14.02
N ALA A 116 -2.97 -18.38 -15.08
CA ALA A 116 -1.89 -19.34 -15.01
C ALA A 116 -0.75 -18.80 -14.12
N PRO A 117 0.02 -19.69 -13.46
CA PRO A 117 1.21 -19.26 -12.73
C PRO A 117 2.22 -18.54 -13.64
N LEU A 118 3.06 -17.68 -13.03
CA LEU A 118 4.18 -16.97 -13.67
C LEU A 118 3.79 -15.87 -14.68
N VAL A 119 2.52 -15.47 -14.71
CA VAL A 119 2.05 -14.32 -15.49
C VAL A 119 2.51 -13.03 -14.84
N ASN A 120 3.04 -12.11 -15.65
CA ASN A 120 3.64 -10.88 -15.19
C ASN A 120 2.65 -9.72 -15.30
N PHE A 121 2.57 -8.92 -14.24
CA PHE A 121 1.66 -7.75 -14.17
C PHE A 121 2.46 -6.47 -13.88
N PRO A 122 3.06 -5.85 -14.91
CA PRO A 122 3.68 -4.54 -14.77
C PRO A 122 2.69 -3.54 -14.19
N SER A 123 3.13 -2.78 -13.18
CA SER A 123 2.30 -1.79 -12.52
C SER A 123 3.15 -0.61 -12.04
N ILE A 124 2.51 0.55 -11.89
CA ILE A 124 3.13 1.75 -11.31
C ILE A 124 2.27 2.17 -10.13
N VAL A 125 2.96 2.52 -9.04
CA VAL A 125 2.36 3.04 -7.81
C VAL A 125 2.85 4.46 -7.63
N SER A 126 1.94 5.42 -7.75
CA SER A 126 2.25 6.84 -7.65
C SER A 126 1.93 7.34 -6.24
N ILE A 127 2.87 8.03 -5.60
CA ILE A 127 2.71 8.53 -4.23
C ILE A 127 2.94 10.04 -4.20
N ASN A 128 1.92 10.78 -3.78
CA ASN A 128 1.95 12.24 -3.73
C ASN A 128 2.45 12.74 -2.37
N SER A 129 3.56 13.49 -2.41
CA SER A 129 4.15 14.17 -1.25
C SER A 129 4.25 13.29 0.01
N PRO A 130 4.80 12.06 -0.07
CA PRO A 130 4.94 11.21 1.10
C PRO A 130 5.98 11.78 2.07
N THR A 131 5.81 11.53 3.37
CA THR A 131 6.97 11.62 4.28
C THR A 131 7.95 10.50 3.97
N TRP A 132 9.17 10.62 4.50
CA TRP A 132 10.17 9.55 4.40
C TRP A 132 9.66 8.23 4.97
N GLU A 133 8.98 8.27 6.11
CA GLU A 133 8.45 7.07 6.77
C GLU A 133 7.33 6.45 5.94
N GLU A 134 6.46 7.26 5.33
CA GLU A 134 5.41 6.78 4.43
C GLU A 134 6.01 6.08 3.21
N LEU A 135 7.03 6.68 2.57
CA LEU A 135 7.72 6.07 1.43
C LEU A 135 8.32 4.71 1.78
N ILE A 136 9.06 4.63 2.89
CA ILE A 136 9.67 3.38 3.34
C ILE A 136 8.61 2.32 3.69
N LEU A 137 7.52 2.70 4.36
CA LEU A 137 6.44 1.79 4.68
C LEU A 137 5.75 1.25 3.43
N VAL A 138 5.54 2.10 2.41
CA VAL A 138 4.97 1.66 1.12
C VAL A 138 5.89 0.67 0.42
N ILE A 139 7.17 1.00 0.26
CA ILE A 139 8.14 0.11 -0.40
C ILE A 139 8.24 -1.23 0.33
N LYS A 140 8.32 -1.22 1.67
CA LYS A 140 8.30 -2.45 2.47
C LYS A 140 7.01 -3.25 2.24
N ASN A 141 5.85 -2.60 2.23
CA ASN A 141 4.58 -3.27 1.98
C ASN A 141 4.54 -3.89 0.58
N LEU A 142 4.94 -3.16 -0.47
CA LEU A 142 4.98 -3.68 -1.83
C LEU A 142 5.85 -4.94 -1.91
N ILE A 143 7.08 -4.91 -1.39
CA ILE A 143 8.01 -6.05 -1.42
C ILE A 143 7.48 -7.25 -0.61
N LYS A 144 6.84 -7.01 0.53
CA LYS A 144 6.39 -8.07 1.46
C LYS A 144 5.00 -8.61 1.14
N THR A 145 4.20 -7.93 0.33
CA THR A 145 2.87 -8.41 -0.03
C THR A 145 3.01 -9.65 -0.91
N LYS A 146 2.42 -10.76 -0.46
CA LYS A 146 2.44 -12.06 -1.14
C LYS A 146 1.07 -12.52 -1.61
N SER A 147 0.00 -12.01 -1.02
CA SER A 147 -1.35 -12.40 -1.39
C SER A 147 -2.16 -11.16 -1.72
N TYR A 148 -2.70 -11.12 -2.93
CA TYR A 148 -3.59 -10.07 -3.41
C TYR A 148 -5.00 -10.62 -3.50
N GLY A 149 -5.96 -9.74 -3.24
CA GLY A 149 -7.39 -10.05 -3.32
C GLY A 149 -8.07 -10.22 -1.97
N ALA A 150 -9.37 -10.52 -2.04
CA ALA A 150 -10.23 -10.72 -0.88
C ALA A 150 -10.85 -12.11 -0.97
N GLU A 151 -11.03 -12.74 0.19
CA GLU A 151 -11.38 -14.17 0.39
C GLU A 151 -12.61 -14.67 -0.40
N GLY A 152 -13.44 -13.78 -0.97
CA GLY A 152 -14.68 -14.14 -1.65
C GLY A 152 -14.77 -13.95 -3.16
N ARG A 153 -13.78 -13.38 -3.88
CA ARG A 153 -13.99 -13.06 -5.33
C ARG A 153 -12.80 -13.32 -6.25
N THR A 154 -11.57 -13.08 -5.81
CA THR A 154 -10.33 -13.42 -6.54
C THR A 154 -9.20 -13.34 -5.53
N LYS A 155 -8.36 -14.38 -5.44
CA LYS A 155 -7.15 -14.39 -4.59
C LYS A 155 -6.02 -14.97 -5.42
N GLY A 156 -4.86 -14.34 -5.36
CA GLY A 156 -3.65 -14.83 -6.02
C GLY A 156 -2.44 -14.61 -5.14
N ASP A 157 -1.48 -15.52 -5.24
CA ASP A 157 -0.17 -15.35 -4.62
C ASP A 157 0.80 -14.74 -5.64
N THR A 158 1.52 -13.69 -5.24
CA THR A 158 2.40 -12.91 -6.11
C THR A 158 3.76 -12.70 -5.46
N VAL A 159 4.73 -12.35 -6.32
CA VAL A 159 6.04 -11.85 -5.90
C VAL A 159 6.25 -10.51 -6.60
N ASN A 160 6.37 -9.46 -5.80
CA ASN A 160 6.64 -8.12 -6.31
C ASN A 160 8.15 -7.87 -6.43
N TYR A 161 8.52 -7.21 -7.53
CA TYR A 161 9.86 -6.70 -7.79
C TYR A 161 9.76 -5.20 -8.08
N ILE A 162 10.57 -4.40 -7.42
CA ILE A 162 10.70 -2.97 -7.74
C ILE A 162 11.74 -2.87 -8.85
N THR A 163 11.34 -2.51 -10.07
CA THR A 163 12.23 -2.45 -11.23
C THR A 163 12.66 -1.03 -11.62
N GLY A 164 11.99 -0.01 -11.07
CA GLY A 164 12.24 1.40 -11.34
C GLY A 164 11.68 2.29 -10.22
N ILE A 165 12.27 3.47 -10.04
CA ILE A 165 11.81 4.51 -9.11
C ILE A 165 12.08 5.88 -9.71
N VAL A 166 11.02 6.68 -9.82
CA VAL A 166 11.07 8.05 -10.33
C VAL A 166 10.60 9.03 -9.26
N PHE A 167 11.41 10.03 -8.96
CA PHE A 167 10.99 11.21 -8.19
C PHE A 167 10.66 12.33 -9.18
N ALA A 168 9.45 12.86 -9.13
CA ALA A 168 8.98 13.90 -10.04
C ALA A 168 7.86 14.75 -9.43
N ASN A 169 7.61 15.92 -10.01
CA ASN A 169 6.46 16.79 -9.69
C ASN A 169 5.18 16.41 -10.46
N GLU A 170 5.25 15.39 -11.31
CA GLU A 170 4.14 14.84 -12.09
C GLU A 170 4.30 13.33 -12.24
N GLU A 171 3.26 12.67 -12.77
CA GLU A 171 3.35 11.27 -13.15
C GLU A 171 4.05 11.18 -14.52
N VAL A 172 5.28 10.65 -14.53
CA VAL A 172 6.14 10.60 -15.73
C VAL A 172 5.70 9.50 -16.70
N LEU A 173 5.21 8.39 -16.17
CA LEU A 173 4.88 7.18 -16.93
C LEU A 173 3.62 6.54 -16.36
N THR A 174 2.67 6.17 -17.22
CA THR A 174 1.48 5.41 -16.81
C THR A 174 1.69 3.90 -16.95
N PRO A 175 0.94 3.06 -16.20
CA PRO A 175 1.04 1.61 -16.34
C PRO A 175 0.73 1.06 -17.74
N LEU A 176 -0.15 1.73 -18.49
CA LEU A 176 -0.47 1.31 -19.85
C LEU A 176 0.72 1.58 -20.80
N GLU A 177 1.32 2.76 -20.71
CA GLU A 177 2.53 3.10 -21.48
C GLU A 177 3.66 2.13 -21.14
N TYR A 178 3.90 1.89 -19.85
CA TYR A 178 4.94 0.97 -19.39
C TYR A 178 4.73 -0.45 -19.93
N LEU A 179 3.51 -0.97 -19.87
CA LEU A 179 3.17 -2.28 -20.42
C LEU A 179 3.47 -2.35 -21.92
N LEU A 180 3.04 -1.35 -22.69
CA LEU A 180 3.21 -1.31 -24.14
C LEU A 180 4.70 -1.31 -24.52
N GLU A 181 5.52 -0.50 -23.87
CA GLU A 181 6.97 -0.47 -24.10
C GLU A 181 7.63 -1.80 -23.69
N LEU A 182 7.26 -2.34 -22.53
CA LEU A 182 7.82 -3.57 -22.02
C LEU A 182 7.48 -4.77 -22.91
N SER A 183 6.26 -4.81 -23.48
CA SER A 183 5.81 -5.87 -24.40
C SER A 183 6.62 -5.94 -25.70
N GLN A 184 7.30 -4.85 -26.07
CA GLN A 184 8.14 -4.74 -27.25
C GLN A 184 9.63 -4.89 -26.93
N SER A 185 9.98 -5.07 -25.66
CA SER A 185 11.35 -5.04 -25.16
C SER A 185 11.87 -6.42 -24.75
N SER A 186 13.19 -6.53 -24.60
CA SER A 186 13.83 -7.75 -24.06
C SER A 186 13.65 -7.81 -22.54
N LEU A 187 13.17 -8.93 -22.01
CA LEU A 187 12.99 -9.13 -20.57
C LEU A 187 14.24 -9.70 -19.87
N GLN A 188 15.38 -9.79 -20.57
CA GLN A 188 16.62 -10.36 -19.98
C GLN A 188 17.14 -9.52 -18.80
N ASN A 189 17.00 -8.20 -18.88
CA ASN A 189 17.32 -7.28 -17.79
C ASN A 189 16.20 -6.24 -17.65
N VAL A 190 15.22 -6.57 -16.82
CA VAL A 190 14.01 -5.75 -16.65
C VAL A 190 14.33 -4.39 -16.02
N CYS A 191 15.25 -4.31 -15.07
CA CYS A 191 15.61 -3.02 -14.44
C CYS A 191 16.28 -2.07 -15.45
N GLU A 192 17.20 -2.57 -16.26
CA GLU A 192 17.84 -1.77 -17.32
C GLU A 192 16.81 -1.31 -18.36
N THR A 193 15.92 -2.22 -18.77
CA THR A 193 14.84 -1.91 -19.70
C THR A 193 13.88 -0.87 -19.11
N THR A 194 13.54 -0.98 -17.83
CA THR A 194 12.68 -0.02 -17.11
C THR A 194 13.33 1.35 -17.11
N TYR A 195 14.62 1.43 -16.78
CA TYR A 195 15.36 2.70 -16.75
C TYR A 195 15.38 3.40 -18.13
N GLN A 196 15.58 2.64 -19.22
CA GLN A 196 15.54 3.19 -20.58
C GLN A 196 14.15 3.72 -20.96
N ILE A 197 13.09 3.04 -20.53
CA ILE A 197 11.71 3.50 -20.71
C ILE A 197 11.49 4.78 -19.88
N GLU A 198 11.92 4.81 -18.62
CA GLU A 198 11.82 5.99 -17.76
C GLU A 198 12.55 7.20 -18.37
N GLU A 199 13.76 7.04 -18.92
CA GLU A 199 14.51 8.10 -19.61
C GLU A 199 13.71 8.66 -20.80
N LYS A 200 13.16 7.77 -21.64
CA LYS A 200 12.34 8.17 -22.79
C LYS A 200 11.14 9.02 -22.38
N TYR A 201 10.43 8.66 -21.31
CA TYR A 201 9.24 9.39 -20.88
C TYR A 201 9.57 10.64 -20.04
N ALA A 202 10.70 10.64 -19.31
CA ALA A 202 11.21 11.86 -18.66
C ALA A 202 11.49 12.97 -19.68
N ASP A 203 11.96 12.63 -20.88
CA ASP A 203 12.15 13.58 -21.98
C ASP A 203 10.84 14.16 -22.55
N LEU A 204 9.69 13.55 -22.27
CA LEU A 204 8.36 14.01 -22.69
C LEU A 204 7.63 14.80 -21.60
N ALA A 205 8.11 14.70 -20.36
CA ALA A 205 7.50 15.31 -19.19
C ALA A 205 7.52 16.85 -19.23
N ALA A 206 6.54 17.48 -18.59
CA ALA A 206 6.42 18.94 -18.52
C ALA A 206 7.41 19.57 -17.51
N PHE A 207 7.70 18.88 -16.42
CA PHE A 207 8.55 19.35 -15.31
C PHE A 207 9.92 18.67 -15.29
N LYS A 208 10.63 18.66 -16.43
CA LYS A 208 11.93 17.97 -16.61
C LYS A 208 12.98 18.29 -15.53
N ASP A 209 13.07 19.56 -15.12
CA ASP A 209 14.05 20.02 -14.12
C ASP A 209 13.78 19.46 -12.71
N ALA A 210 12.60 18.88 -12.48
CA ALA A 210 12.18 18.29 -11.21
C ALA A 210 12.13 16.76 -11.25
N ILE A 211 12.75 16.12 -12.25
CA ILE A 211 12.80 14.66 -12.39
C ILE A 211 14.14 14.12 -11.91
N ARG A 212 14.08 13.06 -11.10
CA ARG A 212 15.21 12.21 -10.76
C ARG A 212 14.82 10.75 -10.92
N LEU A 213 15.35 10.12 -11.96
CA LEU A 213 15.26 8.69 -12.22
C LEU A 213 16.36 7.99 -11.44
N LEU A 214 16.07 6.94 -10.68
CA LEU A 214 17.11 6.11 -10.08
C LEU A 214 17.67 5.14 -11.13
N THR A 215 19.00 5.05 -11.24
CA THR A 215 19.64 4.02 -12.08
C THR A 215 19.33 2.61 -11.56
N PRO A 216 19.47 1.55 -12.37
CA PRO A 216 19.21 0.18 -11.92
C PRO A 216 19.96 -0.21 -10.64
N GLN A 217 21.22 0.23 -10.51
CA GLN A 217 22.01 0.03 -9.29
C GLN A 217 21.43 0.79 -8.09
N GLU A 218 21.03 2.06 -8.28
CA GLU A 218 20.42 2.85 -7.20
C GLU A 218 19.07 2.30 -6.76
N VAL A 219 18.27 1.76 -7.69
CA VAL A 219 17.01 1.06 -7.37
C VAL A 219 17.29 -0.16 -6.50
N GLU A 220 18.30 -0.97 -6.86
CA GLU A 220 18.69 -2.14 -6.08
C GLU A 220 19.17 -1.73 -4.67
N GLU A 221 20.09 -0.77 -4.58
CA GLU A 221 20.62 -0.25 -3.32
C GLU A 221 19.51 0.29 -2.42
N PHE A 222 18.59 1.09 -2.98
CA PHE A 222 17.47 1.67 -2.26
C PHE A 222 16.48 0.60 -1.79
N THR A 223 16.16 -0.38 -2.64
CA THR A 223 15.26 -1.49 -2.31
C THR A 223 15.85 -2.36 -1.20
N ASN A 224 17.16 -2.63 -1.27
CA ASN A 224 17.89 -3.37 -0.23
C ASN A 224 17.93 -2.60 1.09
N TYR A 225 18.21 -1.29 1.05
CA TYR A 225 18.15 -0.41 2.21
C TYR A 225 16.74 -0.42 2.84
N ALA A 226 15.70 -0.16 2.04
CA ALA A 226 14.32 -0.09 2.51
C ALA A 226 13.87 -1.43 3.07
N SER A 227 14.23 -2.55 2.45
CA SER A 227 13.93 -3.90 2.96
C SER A 227 14.64 -4.18 4.29
N GLY A 228 15.92 -3.84 4.39
CA GLY A 228 16.77 -4.08 5.57
C GLY A 228 16.54 -3.12 6.75
N LEU A 229 15.92 -1.96 6.52
CA LEU A 229 15.70 -0.98 7.58
C LEU A 229 14.83 -1.55 8.72
N GLN A 230 15.33 -1.49 9.95
CA GLN A 230 14.55 -1.91 11.12
C GLN A 230 13.54 -0.83 11.52
N LEU A 231 12.27 -1.21 11.66
CA LEU A 231 11.20 -0.32 12.11
C LEU A 231 11.26 -0.17 13.63
N THR A 232 12.10 0.74 14.10
CA THR A 232 12.24 1.05 15.54
C THR A 232 10.98 1.71 16.10
N ALA A 233 10.84 1.70 17.42
CA ALA A 233 9.77 2.46 18.09
C ALA A 233 9.79 3.95 17.73
N GLU A 234 10.97 4.53 17.51
CA GLU A 234 11.13 5.92 17.09
C GLU A 234 10.62 6.16 15.67
N PHE A 235 10.95 5.27 14.72
CA PHE A 235 10.44 5.33 13.36
C PHE A 235 8.91 5.30 13.34
N VAL A 236 8.32 4.34 14.06
CA VAL A 236 6.87 4.20 14.15
C VAL A 236 6.25 5.45 14.80
N ALA A 237 6.81 5.91 15.93
CA ALA A 237 6.33 7.12 16.59
C ALA A 237 6.38 8.35 15.68
N LYS A 238 7.43 8.48 14.86
CA LYS A 238 7.55 9.56 13.88
C LYS A 238 6.46 9.48 12.81
N ALA A 239 6.24 8.31 12.21
CA ALA A 239 5.18 8.11 11.22
C ALA A 239 3.79 8.51 11.75
N PHE A 240 3.47 8.09 12.98
CA PHE A 240 2.23 8.50 13.65
C PHE A 240 2.18 9.98 13.98
N THR A 241 3.29 10.57 14.42
CA THR A 241 3.37 12.02 14.72
C THR A 241 3.13 12.87 13.48
N ASP A 242 3.69 12.49 12.34
CA ASP A 242 3.49 13.20 11.08
C ASP A 242 2.04 13.05 10.57
N SER A 243 1.46 11.85 10.72
CA SER A 243 0.04 11.59 10.39
C SER A 243 -0.91 12.41 11.27
N LEU A 244 -0.62 12.52 12.57
CA LEU A 244 -1.39 13.34 13.50
C LEU A 244 -1.31 14.83 13.19
N ARG A 245 -0.13 15.30 12.77
CA ARG A 245 0.07 16.69 12.35
C ARG A 245 -0.76 17.01 11.11
N PHE A 246 -0.73 16.12 10.12
CA PHE A 246 -1.58 16.23 8.93
C PHE A 246 -3.06 16.30 9.30
N ALA A 247 -3.54 15.36 10.12
CA ALA A 247 -4.93 15.31 10.56
C ALA A 247 -5.36 16.58 11.30
N GLY A 248 -4.51 17.11 12.19
CA GLY A 248 -4.77 18.37 12.90
C GLY A 248 -4.91 19.57 11.96
N GLN A 249 -4.06 19.67 10.94
CA GLN A 249 -4.14 20.75 9.93
C GLN A 249 -5.42 20.65 9.09
N VAL A 250 -5.82 19.43 8.71
CA VAL A 250 -7.06 19.22 7.94
C VAL A 250 -8.28 19.55 8.78
N ASP A 251 -8.31 19.11 10.04
CA ASP A 251 -9.42 19.37 10.96
C ASP A 251 -9.58 20.87 11.26
N GLU A 252 -8.47 21.59 11.46
CA GLU A 252 -8.49 23.05 11.64
C GLU A 252 -9.11 23.76 10.44
N ARG A 253 -8.71 23.39 9.21
CA ARG A 253 -9.27 23.95 7.97
C ARG A 253 -10.75 23.59 7.78
N ALA A 254 -11.12 22.35 8.12
CA ALA A 254 -12.51 21.89 8.02
C ALA A 254 -13.43 22.69 8.95
N ARG A 255 -12.98 22.99 10.18
CA ARG A 255 -13.72 23.85 11.13
C ARG A 255 -13.86 25.28 10.62
N GLN A 256 -12.81 25.85 10.04
CA GLN A 256 -12.84 27.22 9.47
C GLN A 256 -13.79 27.35 8.27
N THR A 257 -13.99 26.27 7.50
CA THR A 257 -14.87 26.28 6.31
C THR A 257 -16.34 26.00 6.67
N SER A 258 -16.60 25.52 7.89
CA SER A 258 -17.95 25.17 8.37
C SER A 258 -18.66 26.33 9.10
N THR A 259 -17.99 27.48 9.22
CA THR A 259 -18.51 28.75 9.76
C THR A 259 -18.79 29.75 8.65
#